data_AF-A0A2M8B459-F1
#
_entry.id   AF-A0A2M8B459-F1
#
_cell.length_a   1.000
_cell.length_b   1.000
_cell.length_c   1.000
_cell.angle_alpha   90.00
_cell.angle_beta   90.00
_cell.angle_gamma   90.00
#
_symmetry.space_group_name_H-M   'P 1'
#
loop_
_entity.id
_entity.type
_entity.pdbx_description
1 polymer ?
#
loop_
_entity_poly.entity_id
_entity_poly.type
_entity_poly.pdbx_seq_one_letter_code
_entity_poly.pdbx_strand_id
1 'polypeptide(L)'
;MSGGSYTNPPIADLCCPRARNSLGKDLRTWLDARKGFDATTPLGGKMGIDQQFVRKFNLFDERKAQSSKNRPPAAHQSRALSALQTWYDKKGDPNGGLLVLPTGGGKTYTALRFLAAGPLSDGCRVIWLAHTHHLLEQAYGALKDSVFRITEPRDTLNARVVSGTVGHFRVYDVRPDDDVLFITL
;
A
#
# COMPACT_ATOMS: atom_id res chain seq x y z
N MET A 1 -56.93 7.42 6.33
CA MET A 1 -55.84 7.52 7.32
C MET A 1 -54.65 6.79 6.74
N SER A 2 -53.69 7.56 6.27
CA SER A 2 -52.56 7.17 5.42
C SER A 2 -51.49 6.40 6.22
N GLY A 3 -51.06 5.27 5.66
CA GLY A 3 -49.93 4.48 6.16
C GLY A 3 -48.58 5.13 5.86
N GLY A 4 -47.63 4.94 6.78
CA GLY A 4 -46.22 5.31 6.62
C GLY A 4 -45.36 4.05 6.68
N SER A 5 -44.96 3.55 5.52
CA SER A 5 -43.93 2.53 5.34
C SER A 5 -42.55 3.19 5.43
N TYR A 6 -41.74 2.79 6.41
CA TYR A 6 -40.33 3.15 6.47
C TYR A 6 -39.56 2.35 5.42
N THR A 7 -39.26 2.98 4.28
CA THR A 7 -38.31 2.46 3.29
C THR A 7 -36.92 3.02 3.61
N ASN A 8 -35.97 2.13 3.94
CA ASN A 8 -34.55 2.48 4.01
C ASN A 8 -34.04 2.85 2.60
N PRO A 9 -33.28 3.95 2.44
CA PRO A 9 -32.65 4.26 1.16
C PRO A 9 -31.49 3.29 0.86
N PRO A 10 -31.22 2.97 -0.42
CA PRO A 10 -30.13 2.09 -0.81
C PRO A 10 -28.77 2.75 -0.54
N ILE A 11 -27.84 1.98 0.05
CA ILE A 11 -26.42 2.32 0.14
C ILE A 11 -25.84 2.16 -1.27
N ALA A 12 -25.91 3.22 -2.05
CA ALA A 12 -25.12 3.42 -3.26
C ALA A 12 -24.25 4.67 -3.06
N ASP A 13 -23.08 4.66 -3.71
CA ASP A 13 -22.14 5.78 -3.85
C ASP A 13 -21.04 5.99 -2.78
N LEU A 14 -20.26 4.93 -2.52
CA LEU A 14 -18.84 5.08 -2.15
C LEU A 14 -17.89 4.58 -3.26
N CYS A 15 -18.30 4.76 -4.51
CA CYS A 15 -17.41 4.59 -5.66
C CYS A 15 -16.67 5.92 -5.89
N CYS A 16 -15.38 5.92 -5.55
CA CYS A 16 -14.35 6.94 -5.80
C CYS A 16 -14.74 8.11 -6.75
N PRO A 17 -14.92 9.36 -6.26
CA PRO A 17 -15.13 10.51 -7.13
C PRO A 17 -13.82 10.95 -7.80
N ARG A 18 -13.79 10.85 -9.13
CA ARG A 18 -12.73 11.32 -10.02
C ARG A 18 -12.83 12.84 -10.19
N ALA A 19 -11.97 13.62 -9.53
CA ALA A 19 -11.85 15.07 -9.76
C ALA A 19 -10.77 15.38 -10.81
N ARG A 20 -11.14 16.19 -11.81
CA ARG A 20 -10.30 16.66 -12.92
C ARG A 20 -10.12 18.18 -12.81
N ASN A 21 -8.94 18.65 -13.20
CA ASN A 21 -8.52 20.04 -13.54
C ASN A 21 -8.24 20.96 -12.32
N SER A 22 -7.26 21.89 -12.31
CA SER A 22 -6.54 22.58 -13.38
C SER A 22 -5.16 23.11 -12.93
N LEU A 23 -4.25 23.25 -13.90
CA LEU A 23 -2.96 23.95 -13.87
C LEU A 23 -2.99 25.35 -13.22
N GLY A 24 -1.90 25.67 -12.50
CA GLY A 24 -1.61 27.02 -11.99
C GLY A 24 -0.18 27.15 -11.44
N LYS A 25 0.74 27.49 -12.34
CA LYS A 25 2.02 28.22 -12.17
C LYS A 25 2.42 28.63 -10.74
N ASP A 26 3.63 28.26 -10.29
CA ASP A 26 4.77 29.20 -10.12
C ASP A 26 6.01 28.47 -9.52
N LEU A 27 7.00 28.12 -10.35
CA LEU A 27 8.15 27.26 -10.02
C LEU A 27 9.46 28.05 -9.85
N ARG A 28 9.43 29.38 -9.73
CA ARG A 28 10.68 30.19 -9.74
C ARG A 28 10.98 30.99 -8.47
N THR A 29 10.11 30.95 -7.46
CA THR A 29 10.28 31.78 -6.24
C THR A 29 10.68 30.97 -5.00
N TRP A 30 10.82 29.64 -5.13
CA TRP A 30 11.16 28.73 -4.02
C TRP A 30 12.58 28.14 -4.08
N LEU A 31 13.32 28.39 -5.17
CA LEU A 31 14.64 27.77 -5.42
C LEU A 31 15.83 28.53 -4.78
N ASP A 32 15.62 29.72 -4.22
CA ASP A 32 16.70 30.59 -3.70
C ASP A 32 16.88 30.56 -2.16
N ALA A 33 16.10 29.77 -1.43
CA ALA A 33 16.18 29.69 0.05
C ALA A 33 17.02 28.52 0.59
N ARG A 34 17.82 27.86 -0.25
CA ARG A 34 18.82 26.86 0.20
C ARG A 34 20.23 27.47 0.23
N LYS A 35 20.60 28.04 1.37
CA LYS A 35 22.00 28.09 1.80
C LYS A 35 22.12 27.69 3.27
N GLY A 36 22.69 26.51 3.50
CA GLY A 36 23.35 26.13 4.75
C GLY A 36 22.48 25.45 5.80
N PHE A 37 22.28 24.14 5.69
CA PHE A 37 22.11 23.29 6.88
C PHE A 37 22.46 21.83 6.54
N ASP A 38 23.69 21.43 6.88
CA ASP A 38 24.06 20.03 7.06
C ASP A 38 23.56 19.60 8.44
N ALA A 39 22.69 18.59 8.46
CA ALA A 39 22.16 17.99 9.69
C ALA A 39 22.10 16.48 9.56
N THR A 40 23.23 15.87 9.22
CA THR A 40 23.48 14.47 9.58
C THR A 40 24.23 14.41 10.91
N THR A 41 23.48 14.34 12.02
CA THR A 41 23.72 13.56 13.27
C THR A 41 22.93 14.18 14.45
N PRO A 42 21.96 13.47 15.05
CA PRO A 42 21.53 13.78 16.41
C PRO A 42 22.31 12.91 17.41
N LEU A 43 23.23 13.55 18.14
CA LEU A 43 23.78 13.05 19.40
C LEU A 43 22.70 13.19 20.48
N GLY A 44 22.30 12.06 21.07
CA GLY A 44 21.69 11.95 22.41
C GLY A 44 20.31 12.57 22.63
N GLY A 45 19.25 11.76 22.63
CA GLY A 45 17.95 12.17 23.18
C GLY A 45 16.80 11.20 22.94
N LYS A 46 16.50 10.39 23.97
CA LYS A 46 15.38 9.42 24.11
C LYS A 46 15.42 8.24 23.12
N MET A 47 15.54 7.02 23.66
CA MET A 47 15.34 5.74 22.95
C MET A 47 13.96 5.75 22.28
N GLY A 48 13.93 6.25 21.04
CA GLY A 48 12.75 6.36 20.23
C GLY A 48 12.35 4.99 19.73
N ILE A 49 11.06 4.74 19.67
CA ILE A 49 10.48 3.60 18.95
C ILE A 49 11.04 3.66 17.54
N ASP A 50 11.77 2.62 17.13
CA ASP A 50 12.41 2.54 15.81
C ASP A 50 11.36 2.82 14.72
N GLN A 51 11.51 3.95 14.01
CA GLN A 51 10.65 4.30 12.86
C GLN A 51 10.86 3.37 11.65
N GLN A 52 11.57 2.26 11.82
CA GLN A 52 11.90 1.30 10.77
C GLN A 52 10.66 0.66 10.12
N PHE A 53 9.57 0.52 10.89
CA PHE A 53 8.36 -0.20 10.50
C PHE A 53 7.17 0.68 10.09
N VAL A 54 7.45 1.94 9.79
CA VAL A 54 6.55 2.84 9.06
C VAL A 54 7.31 3.45 7.90
N ARG A 55 6.70 3.49 6.71
CA ARG A 55 7.30 4.17 5.57
C ARG A 55 6.25 4.81 4.70
N LYS A 56 6.49 6.08 4.39
CA LYS A 56 5.84 6.81 3.31
C LYS A 56 6.70 6.69 2.06
N PHE A 57 6.15 6.10 1.01
CA PHE A 57 6.79 5.96 -0.28
C PHE A 57 6.39 7.12 -1.19
N ASN A 58 7.37 7.73 -1.86
CA ASN A 58 7.12 8.58 -3.01
C ASN A 58 7.09 7.69 -4.26
N LEU A 59 5.91 7.50 -4.85
CA LEU A 59 5.72 6.57 -5.96
C LEU A 59 6.37 7.08 -7.25
N PHE A 60 6.55 8.39 -7.41
CA PHE A 60 7.30 8.94 -8.53
C PHE A 60 8.77 8.51 -8.49
N ASP A 61 9.40 8.62 -7.32
CA ASP A 61 10.80 8.22 -7.13
C ASP A 61 10.98 6.70 -7.26
N GLU A 62 10.06 5.91 -6.68
CA GLU A 62 10.12 4.45 -6.76
C GLU A 62 9.93 3.95 -8.20
N ARG A 63 9.04 4.58 -9.00
CA ARG A 63 8.89 4.30 -10.44
C ARG A 63 10.17 4.62 -11.22
N LYS A 64 10.82 5.74 -10.92
CA LYS A 64 12.10 6.12 -11.56
C LYS A 64 13.23 5.15 -11.21
N ALA A 65 13.22 4.58 -10.00
CA ALA A 65 14.21 3.62 -9.52
C ALA A 65 13.96 2.16 -9.99
N GLN A 66 12.93 1.91 -10.80
CA GLN A 66 12.49 0.57 -11.21
C GLN A 66 13.58 -0.29 -11.89
N SER A 67 14.56 0.33 -12.56
CA SER A 67 15.54 -0.35 -13.42
C SER A 67 16.34 -1.44 -12.72
N SER A 68 16.58 -1.34 -11.41
CA SER A 68 17.32 -2.36 -10.63
C SER A 68 16.45 -3.42 -9.97
N LYS A 69 15.12 -3.21 -9.87
CA LYS A 69 14.20 -4.06 -9.09
C LYS A 69 13.24 -4.90 -9.93
N ASN A 70 13.22 -4.71 -11.26
CA ASN A 70 12.24 -5.34 -12.13
C ASN A 70 12.59 -6.80 -12.49
N ARG A 71 12.43 -7.72 -11.55
CA ARG A 71 12.53 -9.17 -11.82
C ARG A 71 11.27 -9.67 -12.56
N PRO A 72 11.40 -10.39 -13.69
CA PRO A 72 10.26 -11.02 -14.34
C PRO A 72 9.70 -12.16 -13.49
N PRO A 73 8.37 -12.36 -13.46
CA PRO A 73 7.75 -13.46 -12.74
C PRO A 73 8.03 -14.81 -13.45
N ALA A 74 8.13 -15.88 -12.68
CA ALA A 74 8.19 -17.24 -13.23
C ALA A 74 6.84 -17.61 -13.91
N ALA A 75 6.84 -18.62 -14.79
CA ALA A 75 5.65 -18.99 -15.57
C ALA A 75 4.41 -19.26 -14.70
N HIS A 76 4.56 -19.98 -13.59
CA HIS A 76 3.47 -20.26 -12.66
C HIS A 76 2.99 -18.99 -11.93
N GLN A 77 3.89 -18.05 -11.65
CA GLN A 77 3.55 -16.76 -11.04
C GLN A 77 2.80 -15.88 -12.04
N SER A 78 3.23 -15.82 -13.30
CA SER A 78 2.54 -15.10 -14.37
C SER A 78 1.11 -15.59 -14.56
N ARG A 79 0.92 -16.92 -14.56
CA ARG A 79 -0.42 -17.53 -14.63
C ARG A 79 -1.28 -17.17 -13.43
N ALA A 80 -0.71 -17.21 -12.22
CA ALA A 80 -1.41 -16.82 -11.00
C ALA A 80 -1.79 -15.32 -11.01
N LEU A 81 -0.90 -14.44 -11.43
CA LEU A 81 -1.17 -13.00 -11.57
C LEU A 81 -2.29 -12.73 -12.58
N SER A 82 -2.26 -13.40 -13.73
CA SER A 82 -3.31 -13.28 -14.74
C SER A 82 -4.68 -13.74 -14.22
N ALA A 83 -4.73 -14.84 -13.47
CA ALA A 83 -5.96 -15.32 -12.85
C ALA A 83 -6.48 -14.35 -11.77
N LEU A 84 -5.60 -13.81 -10.93
CA LEU A 84 -5.96 -12.80 -9.91
C LEU A 84 -6.47 -11.52 -10.55
N GLN A 85 -5.82 -11.03 -11.61
CA GLN A 85 -6.27 -9.83 -12.33
C GLN A 85 -7.66 -10.06 -12.94
N THR A 86 -7.86 -11.20 -13.61
CA THR A 86 -9.16 -11.56 -14.20
C THR A 86 -10.25 -11.65 -13.14
N TRP A 87 -9.94 -12.19 -11.95
CA TRP A 87 -10.88 -12.23 -10.83
C TRP A 87 -11.21 -10.82 -10.33
N TYR A 88 -10.19 -9.98 -10.14
CA TYR A 88 -10.34 -8.62 -9.65
C TYR A 88 -11.16 -7.73 -10.61
N ASP A 89 -10.92 -7.85 -11.92
CA ASP A 89 -11.61 -7.08 -12.95
C ASP A 89 -13.10 -7.44 -13.06
N LYS A 90 -13.49 -8.66 -12.71
CA LYS A 90 -14.88 -9.13 -12.81
C LYS A 90 -15.82 -8.46 -11.80
N LYS A 91 -15.30 -7.84 -10.72
CA LYS A 91 -16.05 -7.08 -9.69
C LYS A 91 -17.44 -7.66 -9.38
N GLY A 92 -17.52 -8.94 -9.03
CA GLY A 92 -18.78 -9.66 -8.82
C GLY A 92 -18.71 -10.68 -7.68
N ASP A 93 -19.88 -11.11 -7.22
CA ASP A 93 -20.05 -12.10 -6.14
C ASP A 93 -19.66 -13.52 -6.64
N PRO A 94 -18.84 -14.30 -5.90
CA PRO A 94 -18.24 -14.02 -4.60
C PRO A 94 -17.00 -13.11 -4.62
N ASN A 95 -16.98 -12.14 -3.70
CA ASN A 95 -15.88 -11.19 -3.47
C ASN A 95 -14.68 -11.78 -2.71
N GLY A 96 -14.38 -13.06 -2.93
CA GLY A 96 -13.28 -13.77 -2.25
C GLY A 96 -12.60 -14.78 -3.16
N GLY A 97 -11.31 -15.00 -2.92
CA GLY A 97 -10.51 -15.97 -3.66
C GLY A 97 -9.36 -16.53 -2.82
N LEU A 98 -8.88 -17.72 -3.19
CA LEU A 98 -7.77 -18.38 -2.52
C LEU A 98 -6.61 -18.60 -3.50
N LEU A 99 -5.47 -17.94 -3.24
CA LEU A 99 -4.24 -18.16 -3.98
C LEU A 99 -3.44 -19.31 -3.34
N VAL A 100 -3.38 -20.45 -4.04
CA VAL A 100 -2.60 -21.61 -3.60
C VAL A 100 -1.33 -21.73 -4.45
N LEU A 101 -0.17 -21.52 -3.82
CA LEU A 101 1.14 -21.81 -4.41
C LEU A 101 1.98 -22.64 -3.41
N PRO A 102 2.82 -23.57 -3.88
CA PRO A 102 3.68 -24.36 -3.01
C PRO A 102 4.65 -23.48 -2.20
N THR A 103 5.22 -24.04 -1.14
CA THR A 103 6.35 -23.42 -0.42
C THR A 103 7.50 -23.16 -1.40
N GLY A 104 8.17 -22.01 -1.28
CA GLY A 104 9.16 -21.56 -2.26
C GLY A 104 8.58 -21.08 -3.60
N GLY A 105 7.29 -21.30 -3.90
CA GLY A 105 6.66 -20.88 -5.15
C GLY A 105 6.49 -19.35 -5.33
N GLY A 106 6.78 -18.57 -4.28
CA GLY A 106 6.71 -17.12 -4.30
C GLY A 106 5.34 -16.53 -3.94
N LYS A 107 4.62 -17.12 -2.98
CA LYS A 107 3.30 -16.61 -2.49
C LYS A 107 3.31 -15.11 -2.19
N THR A 108 4.22 -14.68 -1.31
CA THR A 108 4.34 -13.28 -0.89
C THR A 108 4.64 -12.36 -2.09
N TYR A 109 5.56 -12.78 -2.95
CA TYR A 109 5.92 -12.05 -4.16
C TYR A 109 4.73 -11.89 -5.13
N THR A 110 4.03 -12.98 -5.42
CA THR A 110 2.86 -12.96 -6.31
C THR A 110 1.73 -12.10 -5.74
N ALA A 111 1.44 -12.23 -4.44
CA ALA A 111 0.41 -11.45 -3.78
C ALA A 111 0.72 -9.95 -3.81
N LEU A 112 1.91 -9.53 -3.38
CA LEU A 112 2.28 -8.11 -3.36
C LEU A 112 2.39 -7.51 -4.75
N ARG A 113 2.83 -8.27 -5.74
CA ARG A 113 2.86 -7.83 -7.13
C ARG A 113 1.46 -7.62 -7.69
N PHE A 114 0.50 -8.50 -7.36
CA PHE A 114 -0.90 -8.31 -7.71
C PHE A 114 -1.49 -7.08 -7.00
N LEU A 115 -1.30 -6.96 -5.68
CA LEU A 115 -1.78 -5.82 -4.90
C LEU A 115 -1.26 -4.49 -5.44
N ALA A 116 0.04 -4.41 -5.74
CA ALA A 116 0.67 -3.21 -6.26
C ALA A 116 0.20 -2.84 -7.67
N ALA A 117 -0.04 -3.82 -8.55
CA ALA A 117 -0.46 -3.54 -9.92
C ALA A 117 -1.97 -3.27 -10.07
N GLY A 118 -2.80 -3.80 -9.17
CA GLY A 118 -4.26 -3.66 -9.21
C GLY A 118 -4.81 -2.86 -8.03
N PRO A 119 -5.26 -3.50 -6.94
CA PRO A 119 -5.98 -2.84 -5.84
C PRO A 119 -5.34 -1.56 -5.30
N LEU A 120 -4.03 -1.55 -5.06
CA LEU A 120 -3.35 -0.36 -4.52
C LEU A 120 -3.32 0.81 -5.51
N SER A 121 -3.17 0.51 -6.81
CA SER A 121 -3.26 1.49 -7.89
C SER A 121 -4.66 2.10 -8.00
N ASP A 122 -5.69 1.29 -7.75
CA ASP A 122 -7.09 1.71 -7.80
C ASP A 122 -7.54 2.53 -6.58
N GLY A 123 -6.66 2.72 -5.59
CA GLY A 123 -7.00 3.47 -4.38
C GLY A 123 -7.39 2.59 -3.19
N CYS A 124 -7.45 1.26 -3.33
CA CYS A 124 -7.86 0.37 -2.25
C CYS A 124 -6.83 0.38 -1.10
N ARG A 125 -7.34 0.18 0.12
CA ARG A 125 -6.52 -0.04 1.32
C ARG A 125 -6.41 -1.53 1.60
N VAL A 126 -5.25 -1.97 2.06
CA VAL A 126 -4.93 -3.38 2.25
C VAL A 126 -4.57 -3.65 3.70
N ILE A 127 -5.18 -4.69 4.28
CA ILE A 127 -4.78 -5.25 5.56
C ILE A 127 -4.13 -6.62 5.28
N TRP A 128 -2.88 -6.76 5.67
CA TRP A 128 -2.08 -7.97 5.58
C TRP A 128 -1.97 -8.63 6.96
N LEU A 129 -2.55 -9.80 7.11
CA LEU A 129 -2.60 -10.53 8.38
C LEU A 129 -1.56 -11.64 8.41
N ALA A 130 -0.84 -11.78 9.52
CA ALA A 130 0.03 -12.93 9.78
C ALA A 130 0.00 -13.32 11.26
N HIS A 131 0.45 -14.54 11.57
CA HIS A 131 0.46 -15.06 12.95
C HIS A 131 1.78 -14.77 13.70
N THR A 132 2.84 -14.32 13.02
CA THR A 132 4.09 -13.90 13.65
C THR A 132 4.59 -12.56 13.11
N HIS A 133 5.29 -11.82 13.97
CA HIS A 133 5.89 -10.54 13.59
C HIS A 133 6.96 -10.69 12.50
N HIS A 134 7.77 -11.76 12.52
CA HIS A 134 8.77 -12.02 11.47
C HIS A 134 8.15 -12.12 10.07
N LEU A 135 6.96 -12.72 9.94
CA LEU A 135 6.26 -12.79 8.64
C LEU A 135 5.79 -11.41 8.16
N LEU A 136 5.41 -10.53 9.10
CA LEU A 136 5.06 -9.15 8.75
C LEU A 136 6.28 -8.38 8.25
N GLU A 137 7.42 -8.51 8.92
CA GLU A 137 8.67 -7.85 8.51
C GLU A 137 9.13 -8.32 7.13
N GLN A 138 9.02 -9.63 6.85
CA GLN A 138 9.30 -10.19 5.54
C GLN A 138 8.35 -9.64 4.45
N ALA A 139 7.05 -9.59 4.73
CA ALA A 139 6.07 -9.07 3.77
C ALA A 139 6.25 -7.55 3.56
N TYR A 140 6.52 -6.80 4.62
CA TYR A 140 6.82 -5.37 4.56
C TYR A 140 8.12 -5.08 3.78
N GLY A 141 9.15 -5.92 3.97
CA GLY A 141 10.37 -5.88 3.15
C GLY A 141 10.07 -6.13 1.67
N ALA A 142 9.33 -7.21 1.37
CA ALA A 142 8.96 -7.58 0.01
C ALA A 142 8.04 -6.54 -0.67
N LEU A 143 7.25 -5.77 0.08
CA LEU A 143 6.42 -4.70 -0.46
C LEU A 143 7.29 -3.66 -1.16
N LYS A 144 8.45 -3.32 -0.59
CA LYS A 144 9.40 -2.32 -1.12
C LYS A 144 9.87 -2.66 -2.54
N ASP A 145 9.88 -3.94 -2.89
CA ASP A 145 10.25 -4.43 -4.22
C ASP A 145 9.09 -4.44 -5.20
N SER A 146 7.87 -4.17 -4.74
CA SER A 146 6.65 -4.13 -5.55
C SER A 146 6.07 -2.72 -5.68
N VAL A 147 6.40 -1.78 -4.78
CA VAL A 147 5.84 -0.42 -4.73
C VAL A 147 5.95 0.32 -6.07
N PHE A 148 7.05 0.17 -6.81
CA PHE A 148 7.23 0.84 -8.11
C PHE A 148 6.17 0.47 -9.16
N ARG A 149 5.42 -0.63 -8.94
CA ARG A 149 4.38 -1.10 -9.86
C ARG A 149 3.04 -0.38 -9.69
N ILE A 150 2.90 0.40 -8.61
CA ILE A 150 1.68 1.16 -8.35
C ILE A 150 1.57 2.26 -9.40
N THR A 151 0.48 2.25 -10.14
CA THR A 151 0.26 3.16 -11.27
C THR A 151 -0.40 4.46 -10.83
N GLU A 152 -0.33 5.45 -11.71
CA GLU A 152 -1.08 6.70 -11.57
C GLU A 152 -2.60 6.42 -11.48
N PRO A 153 -3.37 7.25 -10.77
CA PRO A 153 -3.06 8.61 -10.31
C PRO A 153 -2.38 8.70 -8.93
N ARG A 154 -1.89 7.59 -8.37
CA ARG A 154 -1.34 7.58 -7.01
C ARG A 154 0.12 8.06 -6.98
N ASP A 155 0.39 9.00 -6.07
CA ASP A 155 1.73 9.58 -5.89
C ASP A 155 2.42 9.16 -4.59
N THR A 156 1.65 8.72 -3.59
CA THR A 156 2.18 8.28 -2.31
C THR A 156 1.52 6.98 -1.85
N LEU A 157 2.29 6.21 -1.07
CA LEU A 157 1.79 5.03 -0.36
C LEU A 157 2.30 5.06 1.07
N ASN A 158 1.41 4.92 2.04
CA ASN A 158 1.77 4.80 3.46
C ASN A 158 1.63 3.34 3.90
N ALA A 159 2.71 2.75 4.41
CA ALA A 159 2.70 1.40 4.95
C ALA A 159 3.17 1.37 6.41
N ARG A 160 2.51 0.57 7.25
CA ARG A 160 2.81 0.43 8.68
C ARG A 160 2.73 -1.02 9.12
N VAL A 161 3.64 -1.44 9.99
CA VAL A 161 3.58 -2.72 10.70
C VAL A 161 3.08 -2.50 12.13
N VAL A 162 2.06 -3.25 12.52
CA VAL A 162 1.39 -3.19 13.82
C VAL A 162 1.45 -4.56 14.47
N SER A 163 2.06 -4.66 15.65
CA SER A 163 2.09 -5.91 16.41
C SER A 163 2.35 -5.67 17.90
N GLY A 164 2.33 -6.76 18.68
CA GLY A 164 2.75 -6.77 20.08
C GLY A 164 4.27 -6.67 20.30
N THR A 165 5.08 -6.86 19.26
CA THR A 165 6.55 -6.86 19.35
C THR A 165 7.11 -5.46 19.63
N VAL A 166 8.21 -5.39 20.36
CA VAL A 166 8.94 -4.14 20.62
C VAL A 166 9.48 -3.57 19.30
N GLY A 167 9.32 -2.26 19.08
CA GLY A 167 9.74 -1.59 17.84
C GLY A 167 8.66 -1.55 16.76
N HIS A 168 7.57 -2.32 16.88
CA HIS A 168 6.40 -2.20 16.00
C HIS A 168 5.41 -1.18 16.55
N PHE A 169 4.53 -0.66 15.68
CA PHE A 169 3.47 0.25 16.10
C PHE A 169 2.35 -0.49 16.83
N ARG A 170 1.61 0.23 17.67
CA ARG A 170 0.40 -0.29 18.33
C ARG A 170 -0.84 0.05 17.51
N VAL A 171 -1.96 -0.60 17.83
CA VAL A 171 -3.23 -0.42 17.12
C VAL A 171 -3.71 1.05 17.16
N TYR A 172 -3.48 1.75 18.27
CA TYR A 172 -3.84 3.16 18.40
C TYR A 172 -2.95 4.12 17.59
N ASP A 173 -1.82 3.65 17.05
CA ASP A 173 -0.95 4.44 16.17
C ASP A 173 -1.37 4.38 14.69
N VAL A 174 -2.37 3.54 14.36
CA VAL A 174 -2.93 3.44 13.00
C VAL A 174 -3.59 4.75 12.61
N ARG A 175 -3.27 5.22 11.41
CA ARG A 175 -3.75 6.51 10.90
C ARG A 175 -4.73 6.32 9.76
N PRO A 176 -5.69 7.26 9.56
CA PRO A 176 -6.62 7.21 8.44
C PRO A 176 -5.94 7.31 7.06
N ASP A 177 -4.70 7.77 6.99
CA ASP A 177 -3.91 7.84 5.77
C ASP A 177 -3.00 6.63 5.54
N ASP A 178 -3.03 5.61 6.41
CA ASP A 178 -2.31 4.35 6.16
C ASP A 178 -3.02 3.54 5.06
N ASP A 179 -2.26 3.13 4.04
CA ASP A 179 -2.76 2.43 2.86
C ASP A 179 -2.56 0.91 2.94
N VAL A 180 -1.46 0.49 3.57
CA VAL A 180 -1.13 -0.91 3.80
C VAL A 180 -0.78 -1.12 5.26
N LEU A 181 -1.56 -1.96 5.94
CA LEU A 181 -1.32 -2.35 7.32
C LEU A 181 -0.87 -3.80 7.38
N PHE A 182 0.28 -4.06 7.96
CA PHE A 182 0.75 -5.41 8.28
C PHE A 182 0.47 -5.67 9.77
N ILE A 183 -0.44 -6.58 10.09
CA ILE A 183 -0.96 -6.75 11.45
C ILE A 183 -0.84 -8.21 11.91
N THR A 184 -0.39 -8.42 13.16
CA THR A 184 -0.47 -9.74 13.79
C THR A 184 -1.88 -9.99 14.31
N LEU A 185 -2.39 -11.21 14.09
CA LEU A 185 -3.62 -11.68 14.73
C LEU A 185 -3.44 -11.93 16.23
#